data_AF-A0A0T5ZRU2-F1
#
_entry.id   AF-A0A0T5ZRU2-F1
#
_cell.length_a   1.000
_cell.length_b   1.000
_cell.length_c   1.000
_cell.angle_alpha   90.00
_cell.angle_beta   90.00
_cell.angle_gamma   90.00
#
_symmetry.space_group_name_H-M   'P 1'
#
loop_
_entity.id
_entity.type
_entity.pdbx_description
1 polymer ?
#
loop_
_entity_poly.entity_id
_entity_poly.type
_entity_poly.pdbx_seq_one_letter_code
_entity_poly.pdbx_strand_id
1 'polypeptide(L)'
;MITPMKGMSQGVHLTLKTYKEIISVHLGPWWYIENRDIRIEPKDKIEVAGSRITYQGKPAIIAANVKKGDEVLKLRDENGLPVWAGWRKS
;
A
#
# COMPACT_ATOMS: atom_id res chain seq x y z
N MET A 1 17.10 5.41 14.74
CA MET A 1 15.65 5.41 15.03
C MET A 1 15.04 6.54 14.21
N ILE A 2 14.20 6.24 13.22
CA ILE A 2 13.51 7.27 12.43
C ILE A 2 12.14 7.56 13.06
N THR A 3 12.09 8.60 13.88
CA THR A 3 10.82 9.09 14.45
C THR A 3 10.10 9.91 13.37
N PRO A 4 8.90 9.50 12.90
CA PRO A 4 8.13 10.32 11.97
C PRO A 4 7.78 11.67 12.63
N MET A 5 7.83 12.76 11.86
CA MET A 5 7.34 14.06 12.33
C MET A 5 5.87 13.94 12.74
N LYS A 6 5.52 14.55 13.88
CA LYS A 6 4.16 14.55 14.47
C LYS A 6 3.11 14.96 13.41
N GLY A 7 2.33 13.98 12.94
CA GLY A 7 1.32 14.15 11.88
C GLY A 7 1.58 13.34 10.60
N MET A 8 2.82 12.88 10.34
CA MET A 8 3.09 11.88 9.31
C MET A 8 2.71 10.50 9.83
N SER A 9 1.57 9.98 9.36
CA SER A 9 1.25 8.56 9.53
C SER A 9 2.38 7.75 8.91
N GLN A 10 2.93 6.74 9.60
CA GLN A 10 3.90 5.85 8.98
C GLN A 10 3.28 5.21 7.74
N GLY A 11 3.86 5.49 6.57
CA GLY A 11 3.43 4.89 5.32
C GLY A 11 3.89 3.43 5.27
N VAL A 12 2.96 2.52 5.00
CA VAL A 12 3.24 1.12 4.74
C VAL A 12 3.61 0.96 3.28
N HIS A 13 4.82 0.48 3.07
CA HIS A 13 5.26 -0.06 1.79
C HIS A 13 5.62 -1.53 1.95
N LEU A 14 5.41 -2.31 0.90
CA LEU A 14 5.90 -3.68 0.79
C LEU A 14 6.87 -3.78 -0.37
N THR A 15 7.76 -4.77 -0.28
CA THR A 15 8.65 -5.12 -1.38
C THR A 15 8.07 -6.33 -2.09
N LEU A 16 7.61 -6.15 -3.33
CA LEU A 16 7.04 -7.23 -4.12
C LEU A 16 8.09 -7.79 -5.06
N LYS A 17 8.40 -9.08 -4.91
CA LYS A 17 9.22 -9.82 -5.87
C LYS A 17 8.31 -10.40 -6.96
N THR A 18 8.51 -9.94 -8.18
CA THR A 18 7.85 -10.48 -9.38
C THR A 18 8.86 -11.34 -10.17
N TYR A 19 8.40 -11.95 -11.28
CA TYR A 19 9.28 -12.68 -12.19
C TYR A 19 10.28 -11.76 -12.93
N LYS A 20 9.96 -10.47 -13.10
CA LYS A 20 10.81 -9.49 -13.81
C LYS A 20 11.75 -8.74 -12.88
N GLU A 21 11.24 -8.29 -11.75
CA GLU A 21 11.92 -7.34 -10.88
C GLU A 21 11.39 -7.38 -9.45
N ILE A 22 12.16 -6.76 -8.54
CA ILE A 22 11.74 -6.46 -7.18
C ILE A 22 11.34 -4.98 -7.15
N ILE A 23 10.10 -4.70 -6.78
CA ILE A 23 9.53 -3.35 -6.83
C ILE A 23 8.90 -2.96 -5.49
N SER A 24 9.07 -1.69 -5.10
CA SER A 24 8.40 -1.13 -3.92
C SER A 24 6.93 -0.86 -4.23
N VAL A 25 6.02 -1.26 -3.36
CA VAL A 25 4.59 -1.04 -3.49
C VAL A 25 4.10 -0.25 -2.29
N HIS A 26 3.54 0.93 -2.51
CA HIS A 26 3.03 1.81 -1.47
C HIS A 26 1.55 1.53 -1.26
N LEU A 27 1.20 1.03 -0.08
CA LEU A 27 -0.18 0.66 0.24
C LEU A 27 -0.95 1.87 0.73
N GLY A 28 -0.41 2.57 1.73
CA GLY A 28 -1.11 3.65 2.42
C GLY A 28 -0.60 3.80 3.84
N PRO A 29 -1.33 4.53 4.69
CA PRO A 29 -0.92 4.74 6.07
C PRO A 29 -1.15 3.50 6.94
N TRP A 30 -0.27 3.27 7.91
CA TRP A 30 -0.29 2.11 8.82
C TRP A 30 -1.64 1.87 9.46
N TRP A 31 -2.26 2.91 10.01
CA TRP A 31 -3.55 2.84 10.68
C TRP A 31 -4.68 2.33 9.77
N TYR A 32 -4.58 2.52 8.46
CA TYR A 32 -5.61 2.02 7.54
C TYR A 32 -5.41 0.53 7.24
N ILE A 33 -4.14 0.08 7.19
CA ILE A 33 -3.80 -1.32 6.91
C ILE A 33 -4.02 -2.19 8.16
N GLU A 34 -3.66 -1.71 9.35
CA GLU A 34 -3.80 -2.45 10.61
C GLU A 34 -5.26 -2.74 10.99
N ASN A 35 -6.19 -1.86 10.58
CA ASN A 35 -7.62 -2.00 10.87
C ASN A 35 -8.37 -2.91 9.87
N ARG A 36 -7.66 -3.69 9.06
CA ARG A 36 -8.26 -4.54 8.02
C ARG A 36 -8.02 -6.02 8.33
N ASP A 37 -9.01 -6.86 7.98
CA ASP A 37 -8.94 -8.30 8.22
C ASP A 37 -7.84 -8.99 7.39
N ILE A 38 -7.56 -8.46 6.20
CA ILE A 38 -6.52 -8.98 5.32
C ILE A 38 -5.12 -8.66 5.85
N ARG A 39 -4.48 -9.67 6.42
CA ARG A 39 -3.07 -9.61 6.82
C ARG A 39 -2.17 -10.03 5.67
N ILE A 40 -1.24 -9.15 5.30
CA ILE A 40 -0.21 -9.41 4.30
C ILE A 40 1.11 -9.64 5.04
N GLU A 41 1.66 -10.84 4.92
CA GLU A 41 2.89 -11.25 5.58
C GLU A 41 4.00 -11.58 4.55
N PRO A 42 5.28 -11.56 4.98
CA PRO A 42 6.36 -11.99 4.11
C PRO A 42 6.11 -13.40 3.59
N LYS A 43 6.34 -13.60 2.27
CA LYS A 43 6.11 -14.85 1.50
C LYS A 43 4.67 -15.10 1.05
N ASP A 44 3.71 -14.25 1.42
CA ASP A 44 2.39 -14.32 0.83
C ASP A 44 2.44 -14.06 -0.68
N LYS A 45 1.59 -14.79 -1.42
CA LYS A 45 1.33 -14.51 -2.82
C LYS A 45 0.17 -13.53 -2.90
N ILE A 46 0.45 -12.37 -3.46
CA ILE A 46 -0.53 -11.30 -3.63
C ILE A 46 -0.53 -10.82 -5.08
N GLU A 47 -1.67 -10.33 -5.52
CA GLU A 47 -1.83 -9.60 -6.77
C GLU A 47 -2.03 -8.12 -6.44
N VAL A 48 -1.26 -7.25 -7.10
CA VAL A 48 -1.35 -5.80 -6.88
C VAL A 48 -1.79 -5.15 -8.18
N ALA A 49 -2.93 -4.46 -8.13
CA ALA A 49 -3.35 -3.54 -9.18
C ALA A 49 -3.05 -2.11 -8.73
N GLY A 50 -2.42 -1.30 -9.57
CA GLY A 50 -2.01 0.04 -9.22
C GLY A 50 -1.31 0.77 -10.34
N SER A 51 -0.79 1.96 -10.02
CA SER A 51 -0.06 2.79 -10.97
C SER A 51 1.44 2.70 -10.73
N ARG A 52 2.21 2.46 -11.81
CA ARG A 52 3.68 2.47 -11.78
C ARG A 52 4.17 3.91 -11.85
N ILE A 53 4.96 4.32 -10.88
CA ILE A 53 5.53 5.66 -10.76
C ILE A 53 7.04 5.59 -10.53
N THR A 54 7.70 6.73 -10.63
CA THR A 54 9.07 6.92 -10.16
C THR A 54 9.05 7.68 -8.85
N TYR A 55 9.53 7.07 -7.77
CA TYR A 55 9.62 7.68 -6.44
C TYR A 55 11.07 7.69 -5.97
N GLN A 56 11.60 8.88 -5.66
CA GLN A 56 13.01 9.07 -5.27
C GLN A 56 14.01 8.43 -6.26
N GLY A 57 13.74 8.55 -7.57
CA GLY A 57 14.59 7.98 -8.62
C GLY A 57 14.50 6.47 -8.80
N LYS A 58 13.61 5.77 -8.07
CA LYS A 58 13.40 4.32 -8.20
C LYS A 58 11.97 4.01 -8.65
N PRO A 59 11.75 2.93 -9.40
CA PRO A 59 10.40 2.50 -9.74
C PRO A 59 9.65 2.05 -8.49
N ALA A 60 8.41 2.49 -8.36
CA ALA A 60 7.49 2.09 -7.30
C ALA A 60 6.07 1.95 -7.86
N ILE A 61 5.21 1.22 -7.16
CA ILE A 61 3.80 1.08 -7.48
C ILE A 61 2.98 1.74 -6.38
N ILE A 62 2.06 2.62 -6.76
CA ILE A 62 1.00 3.08 -5.88
C ILE A 62 -0.17 2.10 -6.01
N ALA A 63 -0.41 1.29 -4.98
CA ALA A 63 -1.42 0.24 -5.05
C ALA A 63 -2.84 0.82 -5.02
N ALA A 64 -3.66 0.52 -6.02
CA ALA A 64 -5.09 0.77 -5.96
C ALA A 64 -5.81 -0.34 -5.19
N ASN A 65 -5.46 -1.59 -5.48
CA ASN A 65 -6.01 -2.78 -4.84
C ASN A 65 -4.92 -3.82 -4.61
N VAL A 66 -5.03 -4.57 -3.51
CA VAL A 66 -4.21 -5.76 -3.26
C VAL A 66 -5.14 -6.95 -3.03
N LYS A 67 -4.90 -8.05 -3.73
CA LYS A 67 -5.66 -9.29 -3.57
C LYS A 67 -4.76 -10.38 -3.00
N LYS A 68 -5.25 -11.11 -1.99
CA LYS A 68 -4.59 -12.28 -1.40
C LYS A 68 -5.61 -13.41 -1.35
N GLY A 69 -5.44 -14.43 -2.19
CA GLY A 69 -6.48 -15.48 -2.35
C GLY A 69 -7.80 -14.86 -2.80
N ASP A 70 -8.86 -15.02 -2.02
CA ASP A 70 -10.18 -14.46 -2.29
C ASP A 70 -10.42 -13.08 -1.64
N GLU A 71 -9.51 -12.64 -0.78
CA GLU A 71 -9.61 -11.36 -0.08
C GLU A 71 -9.07 -10.21 -0.95
N VAL A 72 -9.82 -9.11 -1.02
CA VAL A 72 -9.42 -7.90 -1.76
C VAL A 72 -9.37 -6.69 -0.83
N LEU A 73 -8.17 -6.14 -0.67
CA LEU A 73 -7.93 -4.86 -0.02
C LEU A 73 -8.02 -3.72 -1.03
N LYS A 74 -9.14 -2.99 -1.01
CA LYS A 74 -9.27 -1.74 -1.76
C LYS A 74 -8.60 -0.59 -1.00
N LEU A 75 -7.64 0.06 -1.66
CA LEU A 75 -6.86 1.18 -1.11
C LEU A 75 -7.26 2.50 -1.76
N ARG A 76 -7.53 2.49 -3.06
CA ARG A 76 -7.93 3.68 -3.83
C ARG A 76 -9.16 3.38 -4.68
N ASP A 77 -9.95 4.41 -4.93
CA ASP A 77 -11.07 4.34 -5.88
C ASP A 77 -10.58 4.43 -7.33
N GLU A 78 -11.53 4.41 -8.27
CA GLU A 78 -11.27 4.55 -9.71
C GLU A 78 -10.66 5.91 -10.10
N ASN A 79 -10.86 6.95 -9.28
CA ASN A 79 -10.28 8.27 -9.47
C ASN A 79 -8.86 8.36 -8.84
N GLY A 80 -8.36 7.28 -8.23
CA GLY A 80 -7.09 7.25 -7.52
C GLY A 80 -7.14 7.89 -6.14
N LEU A 81 -8.33 8.30 -5.66
CA LEU A 81 -8.50 8.87 -4.34
C LEU A 81 -8.36 7.76 -3.29
N PRO A 82 -7.54 7.97 -2.25
CA PRO A 82 -7.47 7.03 -1.15
C PRO A 82 -8.85 6.88 -0.50
N VAL A 83 -9.30 5.66 -0.28
CA VAL A 83 -10.64 5.42 0.31
C VAL A 83 -10.75 5.91 1.75
N TRP A 84 -9.61 6.25 2.36
CA TRP A 84 -9.51 6.85 3.68
C TRP A 84 -9.37 8.38 3.66
N ALA A 85 -9.38 9.03 2.50
CA ALA A 85 -9.26 10.48 2.38
C ALA A 85 -10.41 11.25 3.07
N GLY A 86 -11.55 10.59 3.29
CA GLY A 86 -12.67 11.11 4.09
C GLY A 86 -12.66 10.70 5.58
N TRP A 87 -11.78 9.78 5.99
CA TRP A 87 -11.63 9.37 7.39
C TRP A 87 -10.72 10.33 8.12
N ARG A 88 -11.28 11.50 8.44
CA ARG A 88 -10.66 12.41 9.41
C ARG A 88 -10.97 11.83 10.79
N LYS A 89 -9.95 11.33 11.51
CA LYS A 89 -10.06 11.21 12.97
C LYS A 89 -10.40 12.61 13.48
N SER A 90 -11.62 12.79 13.97
CA SER A 90 -11.95 13.87 14.90
C SER A 90 -11.20 13.65 16.21
#